data_AF-A0A3D5ZPH6-F1
#
_entry.id   AF-A0A3D5ZPH6-F1
#
_cell.length_a   1.000
_cell.length_b   1.000
_cell.length_c   1.000
_cell.angle_alpha   90.00
_cell.angle_beta   90.00
_cell.angle_gamma   90.00
#
_symmetry.space_group_name_H-M   'P 1'
#
loop_
_entity.id
_entity.type
_entity.pdbx_description
1 polymer ?
#
loop_
_entity_poly.entity_id
_entity_poly.type
_entity_poly.pdbx_seq_one_letter_code
_entity_poly.pdbx_strand_id
1 'polypeptide(L)'
;MKQQTKRLTRAGIIAALYVVLIFPVVSFASGEIQIRPSEALCVLCVFFPEASVAMGVGCLVANIITGCTLIDIITGPIITFAAGVITYFMCHKIQKPWLKYLLAGIPTVLLNAFLLPVVWYFATGLSHLYIICVLFLIASETLSVYALGAAFFFFIDKARQKETGAELFK
;
A
#
# COMPACT_ATOMS: atom_id res chain seq x y z
N MET A 1 -23.95 2.36 15.46
CA MET A 1 -22.53 2.10 15.75
C MET A 1 -21.80 3.42 15.99
N LYS A 2 -20.93 3.50 17.00
CA LYS A 2 -20.05 4.67 17.22
C LYS A 2 -19.06 4.82 16.04
N GLN A 3 -18.66 6.06 15.72
CA GLN A 3 -17.73 6.40 14.63
C GLN A 3 -16.41 5.61 14.73
N GLN A 4 -15.89 5.46 15.96
CA GLN A 4 -14.64 4.74 16.23
C GLN A 4 -14.73 3.25 15.88
N THR A 5 -15.85 2.59 16.21
CA THR A 5 -16.05 1.18 15.90
C THR A 5 -16.04 0.95 14.39
N LYS A 6 -16.69 1.83 13.60
CA LYS A 6 -16.69 1.73 12.13
C LYS A 6 -15.28 1.83 11.54
N ARG A 7 -14.46 2.77 12.05
CA ARG A 7 -13.06 2.97 11.60
C ARG A 7 -12.19 1.75 11.93
N LEU A 8 -12.33 1.22 13.14
CA LEU A 8 -11.58 0.03 13.55
C LEU A 8 -11.96 -1.20 12.72
N THR A 9 -13.25 -1.43 12.48
CA THR A 9 -13.71 -2.52 11.61
C THR A 9 -13.15 -2.39 10.20
N ARG A 10 -13.18 -1.17 9.62
CA ARG A 10 -12.59 -0.92 8.31
C ARG A 10 -11.09 -1.19 8.28
N ALA A 11 -10.35 -0.74 9.29
CA ALA A 11 -8.92 -1.00 9.40
C ALA A 11 -8.65 -2.52 9.46
N GLY A 12 -9.41 -3.28 10.25
CA GLY A 12 -9.30 -4.73 10.30
C GLY A 12 -9.55 -5.42 8.96
N ILE A 13 -10.57 -4.96 8.21
CA ILE A 13 -10.86 -5.50 6.87
C ILE A 13 -9.72 -5.20 5.89
N ILE A 14 -9.18 -3.97 5.90
CA ILE A 14 -8.05 -3.59 5.02
C ILE A 14 -6.80 -4.43 5.35
N ALA A 15 -6.49 -4.63 6.63
CA ALA A 15 -5.37 -5.46 7.05
C ALA A 15 -5.56 -6.92 6.61
N ALA A 16 -6.77 -7.47 6.77
CA ALA A 16 -7.10 -8.83 6.32
C ALA A 16 -6.97 -8.97 4.79
N LEU A 17 -7.47 -7.99 4.03
CA LEU A 17 -7.32 -7.96 2.57
C LEU A 17 -5.85 -7.89 2.16
N TYR A 18 -5.04 -7.08 2.86
CA TYR A 18 -3.61 -7.00 2.60
C TYR A 18 -2.96 -8.38 2.71
N VAL A 19 -3.26 -9.15 3.75
CA VAL A 19 -2.71 -10.50 3.94
C VAL A 19 -3.23 -11.46 2.86
N VAL A 20 -4.52 -11.42 2.56
CA VAL A 20 -5.15 -12.36 1.61
C VAL A 20 -4.62 -12.18 0.19
N LEU A 21 -4.35 -10.94 -0.23
CA LEU A 21 -3.85 -10.62 -1.56
C LEU A 21 -2.44 -11.17 -1.84
N ILE A 22 -1.74 -11.66 -0.82
CA ILE A 22 -0.40 -12.24 -0.95
C ILE A 22 -0.45 -13.73 -1.26
N PHE A 23 -1.50 -14.46 -0.84
CA PHE A 23 -1.59 -15.91 -1.04
C PHE A 23 -1.38 -16.37 -2.49
N PRO A 24 -1.92 -15.70 -3.52
CA PRO A 24 -1.70 -16.10 -4.92
C PRO A 24 -0.23 -15.97 -5.38
N VAL A 25 0.56 -15.16 -4.67
CA VAL A 25 1.93 -14.79 -5.08
C VAL A 25 2.98 -15.07 -4.00
N VAL A 26 2.70 -15.92 -3.00
CA VAL A 26 3.58 -16.15 -1.83
C VAL A 26 5.02 -16.44 -2.25
N SER A 27 5.23 -17.27 -3.26
CA SER A 27 6.57 -17.62 -3.77
C SER A 27 7.35 -16.43 -4.37
N PHE A 28 6.64 -15.40 -4.81
CA PHE A 28 7.19 -14.13 -5.32
C PHE A 28 6.97 -12.98 -4.33
N ALA A 29 6.45 -13.25 -3.13
CA ALA A 29 6.12 -12.23 -2.15
C ALA A 29 7.28 -11.93 -1.21
N SER A 30 8.46 -12.52 -1.42
CA SER A 30 9.67 -12.33 -0.61
C SER A 30 10.93 -12.57 -1.43
N GLY A 31 12.03 -11.88 -1.12
CA GLY A 31 13.32 -12.01 -1.79
C GLY A 31 13.64 -10.84 -2.73
N GLU A 32 14.68 -10.98 -3.54
CA GLU A 32 15.18 -9.91 -4.44
C GLU A 32 14.19 -9.58 -5.57
N ILE A 33 13.41 -10.56 -6.00
CA ILE A 33 12.36 -10.45 -7.02
C ILE A 33 11.03 -10.57 -6.29
N GLN A 34 10.52 -9.42 -5.81
CA GLN A 34 9.32 -9.36 -4.99
C GLN A 34 8.16 -8.67 -5.73
N ILE A 35 6.97 -9.22 -5.63
CA ILE A 35 5.72 -8.61 -6.10
C ILE A 35 4.77 -8.52 -4.90
N ARG A 36 4.27 -7.31 -4.60
CA ARG A 36 3.29 -7.08 -3.53
C ARG A 36 1.98 -6.51 -4.10
N PRO A 37 1.05 -7.37 -4.56
CA PRO A 37 -0.28 -6.93 -4.99
C PRO A 37 -1.03 -6.17 -3.90
N SER A 38 -0.73 -6.47 -2.63
CA SER A 38 -1.33 -5.85 -1.46
C SER A 38 -1.04 -4.36 -1.32
N GLU A 39 0.06 -3.86 -1.89
CA GLU A 39 0.38 -2.43 -1.91
C GLU A 39 -0.62 -1.63 -2.76
N ALA A 40 -1.42 -2.28 -3.61
CA ALA A 40 -2.56 -1.67 -4.29
C ALA A 40 -3.59 -1.03 -3.35
N LEU A 41 -3.66 -1.50 -2.09
CA LEU A 41 -4.53 -0.93 -1.07
C LEU A 41 -4.07 0.47 -0.62
N CYS A 42 -2.87 0.94 -1.00
CA CYS A 42 -2.37 2.27 -0.65
C CYS A 42 -3.27 3.41 -1.12
N VAL A 43 -4.00 3.21 -2.22
CA VAL A 43 -4.96 4.17 -2.75
C VAL A 43 -6.10 4.45 -1.76
N LEU A 44 -6.39 3.51 -0.85
CA LEU A 44 -7.40 3.66 0.19
C LEU A 44 -6.99 4.69 1.25
N CYS A 45 -5.69 4.91 1.44
CA CYS A 45 -5.15 5.91 2.37
C CYS A 45 -5.63 7.32 2.04
N VAL A 46 -5.95 7.59 0.77
CA VAL A 46 -6.50 8.88 0.35
C VAL A 46 -7.90 9.13 0.93
N PHE A 47 -8.69 8.08 1.09
CA PHE A 47 -10.06 8.17 1.60
C PHE A 47 -10.13 8.00 3.10
N PHE A 48 -9.28 7.12 3.65
CA PHE A 48 -9.36 6.65 5.02
C PHE A 48 -7.99 6.75 5.70
N PRO A 49 -7.80 7.66 6.67
CA PRO A 49 -6.51 7.84 7.33
C PRO A 49 -6.07 6.58 8.10
N GLU A 50 -7.00 5.79 8.64
CA GLU A 50 -6.67 4.52 9.29
C GLU A 50 -6.19 3.41 8.34
N ALA A 51 -6.36 3.56 7.02
CA ALA A 51 -5.84 2.58 6.07
C ALA A 51 -4.31 2.51 6.11
N SER A 52 -3.63 3.61 6.42
CA SER A 52 -2.18 3.63 6.61
C SER A 52 -1.72 2.64 7.69
N VAL A 53 -2.34 2.72 8.88
CA VAL A 53 -2.08 1.81 10.00
C VAL A 53 -2.45 0.38 9.64
N ALA A 54 -3.61 0.18 9.01
CA ALA A 54 -4.08 -1.13 8.58
C ALA A 54 -3.11 -1.81 7.61
N MET A 55 -2.56 -1.06 6.66
CA MET A 55 -1.58 -1.57 5.71
C MET A 55 -0.24 -1.91 6.38
N GLY A 56 0.24 -1.08 7.30
CA GLY A 56 1.44 -1.40 8.08
C GLY A 56 1.27 -2.70 8.87
N VAL A 57 0.14 -2.87 9.56
CA VAL A 57 -0.19 -4.11 10.28
C VAL A 57 -0.35 -5.30 9.32
N GLY A 58 -1.02 -5.09 8.18
CA GLY A 58 -1.15 -6.11 7.14
C GLY A 58 0.19 -6.57 6.59
N CYS A 59 1.10 -5.62 6.31
CA CYS A 59 2.47 -5.88 5.87
C CYS A 59 3.28 -6.66 6.90
N LEU A 60 3.12 -6.35 8.19
CA LEU A 60 3.81 -7.07 9.25
C LEU A 60 3.39 -8.54 9.28
N VAL A 61 2.08 -8.79 9.27
CA VAL A 61 1.53 -10.14 9.29
C VAL A 61 1.90 -10.90 8.02
N ALA A 62 1.81 -10.24 6.88
CA ALA A 62 2.24 -10.76 5.59
C ALA A 62 3.70 -11.24 5.61
N ASN A 63 4.62 -10.38 6.05
CA ASN A 63 6.05 -10.70 6.06
C ASN A 63 6.39 -11.84 7.02
N ILE A 64 5.63 -12.01 8.11
CA ILE A 64 5.74 -13.16 9.00
C ILE A 64 5.28 -14.44 8.30
N ILE A 65 4.15 -14.39 7.58
CA ILE A 65 3.58 -15.57 6.88
C ILE A 65 4.48 -16.01 5.72
N THR A 66 5.03 -15.07 4.96
CA THR A 66 5.91 -15.36 3.82
C THR A 66 7.32 -15.79 4.25
N GLY A 67 7.68 -15.64 5.53
CA GLY A 67 9.01 -15.97 6.03
C GLY A 67 10.09 -15.01 5.54
N CYS A 68 9.75 -13.73 5.38
CA CYS A 68 10.72 -12.68 5.04
C CYS A 68 11.84 -12.57 6.09
N THR A 69 12.94 -11.90 5.74
CA THR A 69 14.03 -11.64 6.70
C THR A 69 13.52 -10.80 7.88
N LEU A 70 14.11 -11.00 9.07
CA LEU A 70 13.71 -10.27 10.28
C LEU A 70 13.72 -8.74 10.07
N ILE A 71 14.69 -8.27 9.29
CA ILE A 71 14.82 -6.85 8.98
C ILE A 71 13.62 -6.40 8.13
N ASP A 72 13.24 -7.13 7.07
CA ASP A 72 12.08 -6.80 6.23
C ASP A 72 10.74 -6.91 6.98
N ILE A 73 10.62 -7.85 7.93
CA ILE A 73 9.46 -7.94 8.83
C ILE A 73 9.25 -6.65 9.63
N ILE A 74 10.32 -5.92 9.98
CA ILE A 74 10.22 -4.69 10.77
C ILE A 74 10.19 -3.45 9.86
N THR A 75 11.11 -3.37 8.89
CA THR A 75 11.26 -2.17 8.06
C THR A 75 10.18 -2.05 7.00
N GLY A 76 9.73 -3.15 6.41
CA GLY A 76 8.66 -3.15 5.40
C GLY A 76 7.39 -2.47 5.91
N PRO A 77 6.83 -2.91 7.05
CA PRO A 77 5.65 -2.28 7.66
C PRO A 77 5.81 -0.80 7.94
N ILE A 78 7.00 -0.37 8.38
CA ILE A 78 7.29 1.04 8.66
C ILE A 78 7.29 1.85 7.36
N ILE A 79 7.90 1.32 6.31
CA ILE A 79 7.94 1.94 4.98
C ILE A 79 6.54 2.06 4.40
N THR A 80 5.76 0.97 4.41
CA THR A 80 4.37 0.93 3.94
C THR A 80 3.48 1.89 4.74
N PHE A 81 3.62 1.92 6.06
CA PHE A 81 2.91 2.87 6.92
C PHE A 81 3.24 4.32 6.57
N ALA A 82 4.53 4.65 6.46
CA ALA A 82 5.00 5.99 6.10
C ALA A 82 4.47 6.41 4.72
N ALA A 83 4.52 5.51 3.73
CA ALA A 83 3.95 5.75 2.40
C ALA A 83 2.46 6.07 2.45
N GLY A 84 1.67 5.34 3.24
CA GLY A 84 0.26 5.61 3.43
C GLY A 84 -0.01 6.97 4.08
N VAL A 85 0.79 7.36 5.07
CA VAL A 85 0.69 8.68 5.74
C VAL A 85 1.01 9.81 4.75
N ILE A 86 2.10 9.69 3.99
CA ILE A 86 2.49 10.70 2.98
C ILE A 86 1.39 10.81 1.91
N THR A 87 0.87 9.66 1.44
CA THR A 87 -0.23 9.59 0.48
C THR A 87 -1.46 10.36 0.96
N TYR A 88 -1.86 10.14 2.22
CA TYR A 88 -2.99 10.85 2.82
C TYR A 88 -2.78 12.37 2.76
N PHE A 89 -1.65 12.88 3.27
CA PHE A 89 -1.40 14.32 3.33
C PHE A 89 -1.23 14.96 1.94
N MET A 90 -0.54 14.27 1.02
CA MET A 90 -0.30 14.77 -0.33
C MET A 90 -1.59 14.86 -1.15
N CYS A 91 -2.47 13.87 -1.03
CA CYS A 91 -3.68 13.78 -1.86
C CYS A 91 -4.92 14.46 -1.23
N HIS A 92 -4.88 14.81 0.06
CA HIS A 92 -6.05 15.35 0.79
C HIS A 92 -6.62 16.63 0.15
N LYS A 93 -5.77 17.50 -0.41
CA LYS A 93 -6.19 18.78 -1.01
C LYS A 93 -6.58 18.68 -2.49
N ILE A 94 -6.45 17.51 -3.10
CA ILE A 94 -6.64 17.34 -4.54
C ILE A 94 -8.12 17.03 -4.82
N GLN A 95 -8.72 17.76 -5.75
CA GLN A 95 -10.14 17.54 -6.11
C GLN A 95 -10.31 16.71 -7.39
N LYS A 96 -9.36 16.77 -8.32
CA LYS A 96 -9.41 15.99 -9.57
C LYS A 96 -9.16 14.50 -9.28
N PRO A 97 -10.12 13.60 -9.55
CA PRO A 97 -10.02 12.20 -9.15
C PRO A 97 -8.88 11.46 -9.86
N TRP A 98 -8.67 11.70 -11.16
CA TRP A 98 -7.58 11.08 -11.91
C TRP A 98 -6.19 11.50 -11.40
N LEU A 99 -6.03 12.78 -11.05
CA LEU A 99 -4.76 13.31 -10.54
C LEU A 99 -4.50 12.82 -9.12
N LYS A 100 -5.56 12.75 -8.30
CA LYS A 100 -5.53 12.17 -6.96
C LYS A 100 -5.10 10.70 -7.01
N TYR A 101 -5.66 9.93 -7.94
CA TYR A 101 -5.27 8.53 -8.17
C TYR A 101 -3.80 8.39 -8.57
N LEU A 102 -3.36 9.16 -9.57
CA LEU A 102 -1.98 9.13 -10.05
C LEU A 102 -0.99 9.44 -8.92
N LEU A 103 -1.28 10.45 -8.10
CA LEU A 103 -0.41 10.85 -7.01
C LEU A 103 -0.47 9.87 -5.83
N ALA A 104 -1.58 9.15 -5.64
CA ALA A 104 -1.75 8.24 -4.51
C ALA A 104 -0.76 7.07 -4.51
N GLY A 105 -0.32 6.62 -5.69
CA GLY A 105 0.60 5.50 -5.81
C GLY A 105 2.07 5.88 -5.66
N ILE A 106 2.43 7.15 -5.90
CA ILE A 106 3.83 7.60 -5.96
C ILE A 106 4.60 7.32 -4.67
N PRO A 107 4.10 7.67 -3.46
CA PRO A 107 4.86 7.45 -2.23
C PRO A 107 5.12 5.97 -1.99
N THR A 108 4.14 5.11 -2.25
CA THR A 108 4.26 3.66 -2.07
C THR A 108 5.29 3.07 -3.02
N VAL A 109 5.21 3.39 -4.31
CA VAL A 109 6.15 2.90 -5.32
C VAL A 109 7.58 3.36 -5.01
N LEU A 110 7.78 4.65 -4.73
CA LEU A 110 9.11 5.19 -4.48
C LEU A 110 9.69 4.68 -3.17
N LEU A 111 8.93 4.72 -2.07
CA LEU A 111 9.49 4.31 -0.77
C LEU A 111 9.79 2.81 -0.74
N ASN A 112 8.90 1.95 -1.25
CA ASN A 112 9.19 0.52 -1.30
C ASN A 112 10.36 0.23 -2.25
N ALA A 113 10.37 0.80 -3.46
CA ALA A 113 11.39 0.48 -4.44
C ALA A 113 12.79 0.99 -4.09
N PHE A 114 12.92 2.09 -3.34
CA PHE A 114 14.22 2.63 -2.94
C PHE A 114 14.63 2.19 -1.54
N LEU A 115 13.73 2.19 -0.54
CA LEU A 115 14.12 1.89 0.83
C LEU A 115 14.31 0.39 1.09
N LEU A 116 13.49 -0.49 0.48
CA LEU A 116 13.66 -1.93 0.69
C LEU A 116 15.02 -2.43 0.17
N PRO A 117 15.47 -2.08 -1.05
CA PRO A 117 16.80 -2.48 -1.51
C PRO A 117 17.94 -1.88 -0.69
N VAL A 118 17.78 -0.66 -0.14
CA VAL A 118 18.79 -0.07 0.74
C VAL A 118 18.91 -0.89 2.03
N VAL A 119 17.77 -1.26 2.60
CA VAL A 119 17.72 -2.12 3.78
C VAL A 119 18.39 -3.47 3.50
N TRP A 120 18.09 -4.09 2.35
CA TRP A 120 18.72 -5.35 1.95
C TRP A 120 20.22 -5.20 1.70
N TYR A 121 20.65 -4.10 1.07
CA TYR A 121 22.07 -3.78 0.87
C TYR A 121 22.84 -3.79 2.19
N PHE A 122 22.32 -3.12 3.23
CA PHE A 122 22.97 -3.10 4.55
C PHE A 122 22.84 -4.43 5.30
N ALA A 123 21.76 -5.18 5.07
CA ALA A 123 21.50 -6.45 5.75
C ALA A 123 22.33 -7.62 5.21
N THR A 124 22.47 -7.72 3.88
CA THR A 124 23.04 -8.90 3.20
C THR A 124 24.31 -8.59 2.42
N GLY A 125 24.69 -7.33 2.25
CA GLY A 125 25.89 -6.92 1.52
C GLY A 125 25.77 -7.06 0.00
N LEU A 126 24.55 -7.22 -0.54
CA LEU A 126 24.28 -7.39 -1.98
C LEU A 126 24.44 -6.09 -2.78
N SER A 127 25.68 -5.64 -2.92
CA SER A 127 26.01 -4.37 -3.59
C SER A 127 25.77 -4.38 -5.10
N HIS A 128 26.07 -5.49 -5.77
CA HIS A 128 26.01 -5.58 -7.23
C HIS A 128 24.59 -5.69 -7.80
N LEU A 129 23.62 -6.12 -6.99
CA LEU A 129 22.22 -6.34 -7.41
C LEU A 129 21.28 -5.19 -7.03
N TYR A 130 21.75 -4.19 -6.26
CA TYR A 130 20.92 -3.10 -5.76
C TYR A 130 20.07 -2.42 -6.85
N ILE A 131 20.70 -1.98 -7.95
CA ILE A 131 20.01 -1.28 -9.04
C ILE A 131 18.97 -2.19 -9.70
N ILE A 132 19.28 -3.48 -9.85
CA ILE A 132 18.37 -4.46 -10.45
C ILE A 132 17.12 -4.64 -9.56
N CYS A 133 17.31 -4.77 -8.24
CA CYS A 133 16.21 -4.85 -7.28
C CYS A 133 15.34 -3.59 -7.30
N VAL A 134 15.95 -2.40 -7.33
CA VAL A 134 15.22 -1.13 -7.45
C VAL A 134 14.38 -1.09 -8.72
N LEU A 135 14.97 -1.41 -9.88
CA LEU A 135 14.25 -1.40 -11.15
C LEU A 135 13.10 -2.42 -11.17
N PHE A 136 13.31 -3.61 -10.61
CA PHE A 136 12.28 -4.64 -10.52
C PHE A 136 11.14 -4.23 -9.58
N LEU A 137 11.46 -3.64 -8.43
CA LEU A 137 10.46 -3.12 -7.49
C LEU A 137 9.70 -1.95 -8.09
N ILE A 138 10.36 -1.02 -8.79
CA ILE A 138 9.65 0.06 -9.52
C ILE A 138 8.61 -0.56 -10.47
N ALA A 139 8.99 -1.56 -11.26
CA ALA A 139 8.09 -2.17 -12.22
C ALA A 139 6.93 -2.92 -11.54
N SER A 140 7.23 -3.77 -10.55
CA SER A 140 6.24 -4.60 -9.86
C SER A 140 5.30 -3.79 -8.96
N GLU A 141 5.80 -2.79 -8.24
CA GLU A 141 5.01 -1.89 -7.42
C GLU A 141 4.14 -0.98 -8.29
N THR A 142 4.69 -0.43 -9.38
CA THR A 142 3.91 0.37 -10.33
C THR A 142 2.77 -0.47 -10.91
N LEU A 143 3.05 -1.71 -11.31
CA LEU A 143 2.03 -2.61 -11.83
C LEU A 143 0.96 -2.92 -10.76
N SER A 144 1.39 -3.29 -9.56
CA SER A 144 0.47 -3.64 -8.47
C SER A 144 -0.42 -2.45 -8.09
N VAL A 145 0.20 -1.30 -7.82
CA VAL A 145 -0.49 -0.10 -7.36
C VAL A 145 -1.38 0.49 -8.45
N TYR A 146 -0.89 0.63 -9.68
CA TYR A 146 -1.66 1.32 -10.72
C TYR A 146 -2.58 0.41 -11.56
N ALA A 147 -2.35 -0.90 -11.61
CA ALA A 147 -3.30 -1.80 -12.26
C ALA A 147 -4.40 -2.24 -11.28
N LEU A 148 -4.02 -2.75 -10.11
CA LEU A 148 -5.00 -3.26 -9.14
C LEU A 148 -5.63 -2.13 -8.31
N GLY A 149 -4.85 -1.10 -7.97
CA GLY A 149 -5.35 0.04 -7.19
C GLY A 149 -6.40 0.86 -7.93
N ALA A 150 -6.41 0.85 -9.27
CA ALA A 150 -7.43 1.53 -10.08
C ALA A 150 -8.85 1.05 -9.69
N ALA A 151 -9.03 -0.26 -9.59
CA ALA A 151 -10.30 -0.87 -9.26
C ALA A 151 -10.81 -0.39 -7.90
N PHE A 152 -9.94 -0.42 -6.87
CA PHE A 152 -10.28 0.05 -5.53
C PHE A 152 -10.57 1.55 -5.49
N PHE A 153 -9.73 2.37 -6.11
CA PHE A 153 -9.84 3.82 -6.07
C PHE A 153 -11.13 4.32 -6.73
N PHE A 154 -11.36 3.94 -8.00
CA PHE A 154 -12.52 4.45 -8.75
C PHE A 154 -13.84 3.90 -8.22
N PHE A 155 -13.85 2.67 -7.67
CA PHE A 155 -15.03 2.12 -7.04
C PHE A 155 -15.46 2.97 -5.82
N ILE A 156 -14.51 3.30 -4.93
CA ILE A 156 -14.80 4.08 -3.72
C ILE A 156 -15.09 5.54 -4.04
N ASP A 157 -14.35 6.15 -4.97
CA ASP A 157 -14.62 7.54 -5.39
C ASP A 157 -16.05 7.69 -5.92
N LYS A 158 -16.47 6.77 -6.80
CA LYS A 158 -17.84 6.74 -7.34
C LYS A 158 -18.90 6.51 -6.26
N ALA A 159 -18.63 5.65 -5.29
CA ALA A 159 -19.55 5.41 -4.17
C ALA A 159 -19.75 6.68 -3.33
N ARG A 160 -18.67 7.42 -3.03
CA ARG A 160 -18.73 8.66 -2.24
C ARG A 160 -19.42 9.80 -2.97
N GLN A 161 -19.19 9.96 -4.28
CA GLN A 161 -19.87 10.98 -5.07
C GLN A 161 -21.40 10.81 -5.05
N LYS A 162 -21.89 9.56 -5.10
CA LYS A 162 -23.33 9.27 -4.98
C LYS A 162 -23.91 9.64 -3.63
N GLU A 163 -23.18 9.38 -2.54
CA GLU A 163 -23.61 9.75 -1.19
C GLU A 163 -23.72 11.27 -1.03
N THR A 164 -22.69 12.01 -1.45
CA THR A 164 -22.70 13.49 -1.40
C THR A 164 -23.79 14.09 -2.26
N GLY A 165 -24.03 13.56 -3.46
CA GLY A 165 -25.13 14.00 -4.33
C GLY A 165 -26.51 13.75 -3.70
N ALA A 166 -26.70 12.63 -3.01
CA ALA A 166 -27.97 12.32 -2.33
C ALA A 166 -28.24 13.20 -1.10
N GLU A 167 -27.21 13.70 -0.43
CA GLU A 167 -27.34 14.64 0.70
C GLU A 167 -27.71 16.06 0.24
N LEU A 168 -27.35 16.46 -0.99
CA LEU A 168 -27.70 17.77 -1.58
C LEU A 168 -29.18 17.92 -1.97
N PHE A 169 -29.93 16.81 -2.07
CA PHE A 169 -31.35 16.79 -2.42
C PHE A 169 -32.28 16.47 -1.24
N LYS A 170 -31.76 16.43 -0.01
CA LYS A 170 -32.53 16.30 1.23
C LYS A 170 -32.61 17.64 1.94
#